data_AF-A0A8J5FX70-F1
#
_entry.id   AF-A0A8J5FX70-F1
#
_cell.length_a   1.000
_cell.length_b   1.000
_cell.length_c   1.000
_cell.angle_alpha   90.00
_cell.angle_beta   90.00
_cell.angle_gamma   90.00
#
_symmetry.space_group_name_H-M   'P 1'
#
loop_
_entity.id
_entity.type
_entity.pdbx_description
1 polymer ?
#
loop_
_entity_poly.entity_id
_entity_poly.type
_entity_poly.pdbx_seq_one_letter_code
_entity_poly.pdbx_strand_id
1 'polypeptide(L)'
;MLSGQSSQFRPARWSAAVHPISSSSPEEAARFSVASFPLLFSSLRCIISDWKTSREKMLTIERAVPTVLSDDQEDSSAPRGCGRNCLGKCCMLVSELPLYAFKNDASPEVSPGADELPSDFFLNTLLLGQWEDRMSRGLFRYDVAACETKVIPGKHGFVALLNEGRHLKKRPTEFRVVDRVLQPFDPAKFNFTKVGQEEVLFRFEAGGKDHKSQFLERSAVADETESPSVVAINVSPIEYGHVLLVPHVLDCLPQRIDPESLSLALHMAAEAGSPYFRVGYNSLGAFATINHLHFQAYFLSTPLPVEKAHARKIPIESRVKFSKLVDYPVRGLVYERGRSTLKELSDTVARSCIWLQENDTPFNVLISDCGRRIFLFPQCYAEKQALGQVSQELLDTQVNPAAWEISGHMVLKRKKDFEQASEDYAWRLLAEVSLSEARFEEVVKACMHVCGHAMGLAESEEIAAVEKNDLRMISPLH
;
A
#
# COMPACT_ATOMS: atom_id res chain seq x y z
N MET A 1 -63.23 4.75 8.78
CA MET A 1 -64.02 4.46 9.99
C MET A 1 -65.30 3.80 9.57
N LEU A 2 -65.46 2.51 9.83
CA LEU A 2 -66.73 1.76 9.91
C LEU A 2 -66.38 0.38 10.47
N SER A 3 -66.98 0.08 11.62
CA SER A 3 -67.14 -1.23 12.27
C SER A 3 -67.84 -2.23 11.32
N GLY A 4 -67.88 -3.56 11.50
CA GLY A 4 -67.68 -4.45 12.63
C GLY A 4 -67.91 -5.91 12.16
N GLN A 5 -67.79 -6.85 13.10
CA GLN A 5 -67.57 -8.29 12.97
C GLN A 5 -68.72 -9.16 12.38
N SER A 6 -68.34 -10.38 11.97
CA SER A 6 -69.03 -11.70 12.11
C SER A 6 -68.71 -12.56 10.87
N SER A 7 -68.61 -13.90 10.85
CA SER A 7 -68.68 -14.98 11.83
C SER A 7 -68.18 -16.30 11.18
N GLN A 8 -67.64 -17.19 12.03
CA GLN A 8 -67.80 -18.66 12.08
C GLN A 8 -67.56 -19.55 10.84
N PHE A 9 -66.74 -20.61 10.98
CA PHE A 9 -67.22 -21.96 11.35
C PHE A 9 -66.04 -22.93 11.67
N ARG A 10 -66.15 -23.57 12.84
CA ARG A 10 -65.46 -24.80 13.31
C ARG A 10 -66.20 -26.04 12.71
N PRO A 11 -65.94 -27.35 13.02
CA PRO A 11 -65.24 -27.93 14.19
C PRO A 11 -64.46 -29.26 13.94
N ALA A 12 -63.70 -29.79 14.93
CA ALA A 12 -64.05 -30.90 15.84
C ALA A 12 -63.02 -32.06 15.63
N ARG A 13 -62.60 -32.89 16.60
CA ARG A 13 -62.93 -33.09 18.02
C ARG A 13 -61.77 -33.95 18.62
N TRP A 14 -61.23 -33.64 19.81
CA TRP A 14 -61.48 -34.27 21.15
C TRP A 14 -60.92 -35.70 21.30
N SER A 15 -60.30 -36.15 22.40
CA SER A 15 -60.61 -35.99 23.83
C SER A 15 -59.34 -36.21 24.70
N ALA A 16 -59.09 -35.44 25.79
CA ALA A 16 -59.46 -35.67 27.21
C ALA A 16 -58.72 -36.88 27.85
N ALA A 17 -58.21 -36.93 29.09
CA ALA A 17 -58.43 -36.18 30.35
C ALA A 17 -57.27 -36.50 31.36
N VAL A 18 -56.72 -35.54 32.10
CA VAL A 18 -56.84 -35.28 33.59
C VAL A 18 -55.86 -36.02 34.54
N HIS A 19 -54.79 -35.30 34.97
CA HIS A 19 -54.25 -34.95 36.34
C HIS A 19 -54.35 -35.90 37.59
N PRO A 20 -53.57 -35.70 38.72
CA PRO A 20 -52.33 -34.90 38.97
C PRO A 20 -51.28 -35.46 40.03
N ILE A 21 -50.21 -34.65 40.28
CA ILE A 21 -49.29 -34.50 41.47
C ILE A 21 -48.14 -35.52 41.73
N SER A 22 -46.87 -35.09 41.59
CA SER A 22 -45.93 -34.83 42.70
C SER A 22 -44.45 -34.63 42.27
N SER A 23 -43.83 -33.60 42.87
CA SER A 23 -42.42 -33.42 43.28
C SER A 23 -41.21 -33.53 42.32
N SER A 24 -40.28 -32.59 42.56
CA SER A 24 -38.82 -32.55 42.28
C SER A 24 -38.33 -32.17 40.87
N SER A 25 -37.61 -31.05 40.83
CA SER A 25 -36.58 -30.66 39.85
C SER A 25 -35.21 -31.22 40.27
N PRO A 26 -34.08 -30.95 39.58
CA PRO A 26 -33.81 -30.71 38.15
C PRO A 26 -32.69 -31.64 37.62
N GLU A 27 -32.51 -31.72 36.30
CA GLU A 27 -31.23 -31.93 35.55
C GLU A 27 -31.53 -32.66 34.24
N GLU A 28 -31.24 -32.04 33.08
CA GLU A 28 -30.56 -32.71 31.98
C GLU A 28 -30.19 -31.71 30.87
N ALA A 29 -28.92 -31.35 30.89
CA ALA A 29 -28.22 -30.73 29.79
C ALA A 29 -27.62 -31.83 28.89
N ALA A 30 -27.76 -31.63 27.58
CA ALA A 30 -26.79 -31.92 26.53
C ALA A 30 -26.11 -33.31 26.52
N ARG A 31 -26.57 -34.18 25.62
CA ARG A 31 -25.71 -35.13 24.89
C ARG A 31 -26.12 -35.20 23.42
N PHE A 32 -25.36 -34.55 22.55
CA PHE A 32 -25.21 -34.96 21.15
C PHE A 32 -23.77 -34.76 20.66
N SER A 33 -23.07 -35.91 20.61
CA SER A 33 -22.07 -36.36 19.64
C SER A 33 -21.11 -35.33 19.01
N VAL A 34 -19.85 -35.36 19.47
CA VAL A 34 -18.67 -34.85 18.75
C VAL A 34 -18.28 -35.87 17.68
N ALA A 35 -18.69 -35.63 16.43
CA ALA A 35 -18.11 -36.29 15.27
C ALA A 35 -18.42 -35.49 13.99
N SER A 36 -17.59 -34.49 13.68
CA SER A 36 -17.27 -33.98 12.33
C SER A 36 -16.52 -32.67 12.46
N PHE A 37 -15.20 -32.65 12.27
CA PHE A 37 -14.37 -31.58 11.65
C PHE A 37 -12.87 -31.83 11.94
N PRO A 38 -12.19 -32.77 11.24
CA PRO A 38 -10.74 -32.97 11.40
C PRO A 38 -9.88 -32.04 10.52
N LEU A 39 -10.45 -31.29 9.56
CA LEU A 39 -9.66 -30.68 8.48
C LEU A 39 -9.17 -29.24 8.74
N LEU A 40 -9.74 -28.51 9.71
CA LEU A 40 -9.31 -27.12 10.01
C LEU A 40 -8.15 -27.03 11.03
N PHE A 41 -8.06 -27.97 11.98
CA PHE A 41 -6.95 -27.99 12.95
C PHE A 41 -5.66 -28.59 12.39
N SER A 42 -5.76 -29.46 11.37
CA SER A 42 -4.61 -30.00 10.64
C SER A 42 -3.86 -28.90 9.88
N SER A 43 -4.57 -27.96 9.27
CA SER A 43 -3.99 -26.90 8.42
C SER A 43 -3.19 -25.88 9.24
N LEU A 44 -3.69 -25.47 10.41
CA LEU A 44 -2.96 -24.54 11.30
C LEU A 44 -1.68 -25.14 11.90
N ARG A 45 -1.68 -26.45 12.21
CA ARG A 45 -0.45 -27.15 12.67
C ARG A 45 0.56 -27.32 11.54
N CYS A 46 0.10 -27.58 10.31
CA CYS A 46 0.97 -27.64 9.13
C CYS A 46 1.65 -26.29 8.86
N ILE A 47 0.92 -25.18 8.97
CA ILE A 47 1.47 -23.83 8.73
C ILE A 47 2.52 -23.44 9.78
N ILE A 48 2.31 -23.76 11.06
CA ILE A 48 3.30 -23.50 12.12
C ILE A 48 4.52 -24.44 11.98
N SER A 49 4.32 -25.68 11.53
CA SER A 49 5.44 -26.59 11.27
C SER A 49 6.23 -26.18 10.03
N ASP A 50 5.58 -25.69 8.98
CA ASP A 50 6.26 -25.20 7.76
C ASP A 50 7.09 -23.95 8.05
N TRP A 51 6.62 -23.06 8.94
CA TRP A 51 7.40 -21.89 9.36
C TRP A 51 8.65 -22.27 10.19
N LYS A 52 8.53 -23.28 11.07
CA LYS A 52 9.69 -23.82 11.81
C LYS A 52 10.66 -24.58 10.91
N THR A 53 10.16 -25.34 9.94
CA THR A 53 10.97 -26.15 9.01
C THR A 53 11.70 -25.27 7.98
N SER A 54 11.08 -24.18 7.53
CA SER A 54 11.73 -23.16 6.71
C SER A 54 12.82 -22.43 7.49
N ARG A 55 12.59 -22.11 8.78
CA ARG A 55 13.61 -21.52 9.66
C ARG A 55 14.81 -22.45 9.92
N GLU A 56 14.58 -23.75 10.09
CA GLU A 56 15.65 -24.74 10.28
C GLU A 56 16.45 -24.96 8.98
N LYS A 57 15.81 -25.02 7.81
CA LYS A 57 16.51 -25.09 6.51
C LYS A 57 17.32 -23.81 6.20
N MET A 58 16.85 -22.65 6.65
CA MET A 58 17.51 -21.35 6.44
C MET A 58 18.79 -21.21 7.29
N LEU A 59 18.76 -21.73 8.54
CA LEU A 59 19.94 -21.78 9.41
C LEU A 59 21.04 -22.73 8.91
N THR A 60 20.71 -23.73 8.07
CA THR A 60 21.71 -24.65 7.49
C THR A 60 22.41 -24.05 6.26
N ILE A 61 21.80 -23.09 5.57
CA ILE A 61 22.40 -22.42 4.40
C ILE A 61 23.44 -21.37 4.84
N GLU A 62 23.30 -20.78 6.03
CA GLU A 62 24.29 -19.85 6.62
C GLU A 62 25.69 -20.46 6.89
N ARG A 63 25.88 -21.78 6.73
CA ARG A 63 27.16 -22.46 6.98
C ARG A 63 27.96 -22.82 5.73
N ALA A 64 27.50 -22.47 4.54
CA ALA A 64 28.17 -22.85 3.29
C ALA A 64 28.33 -21.67 2.31
N VAL A 65 28.89 -20.56 2.77
CA VAL A 65 29.49 -19.57 1.87
C VAL A 65 30.93 -19.33 2.36
N PRO A 66 31.96 -19.71 1.59
CA PRO A 66 33.33 -19.42 1.98
C PRO A 66 33.53 -17.91 1.99
N THR A 67 33.84 -17.35 3.17
CA THR A 67 34.33 -15.99 3.31
C THR A 67 35.66 -15.88 2.58
N VAL A 68 35.64 -15.38 1.35
CA VAL A 68 36.86 -14.93 0.66
C VAL A 68 37.21 -13.57 1.26
N LEU A 69 38.11 -13.59 2.23
CA LEU A 69 38.85 -12.40 2.65
C LEU A 69 39.73 -12.00 1.46
N SER A 70 39.36 -10.93 0.76
CA SER A 70 40.26 -10.27 -0.19
C SER A 70 41.05 -9.20 0.55
N ASP A 71 42.37 -9.37 0.50
CA ASP A 71 43.40 -8.50 1.05
C ASP A 71 43.22 -7.02 0.72
N ASP A 72 43.71 -6.20 1.66
CA ASP A 72 43.82 -4.74 1.60
C ASP A 72 44.35 -4.24 0.24
N GLN A 73 43.55 -3.42 -0.45
CA GLN A 73 44.04 -2.45 -1.41
C GLN A 73 43.78 -1.04 -0.87
N GLU A 74 44.86 -0.38 -0.47
CA GLU A 74 44.93 1.07 -0.31
C GLU A 74 44.54 1.72 -1.64
N ASP A 75 43.35 2.32 -1.70
CA ASP A 75 42.93 3.09 -2.86
C ASP A 75 43.07 4.59 -2.56
N SER A 76 44.22 5.13 -2.98
CA SER A 76 44.50 6.55 -3.02
C SER A 76 43.63 7.23 -4.08
N SER A 77 42.40 7.60 -3.73
CA SER A 77 41.58 8.50 -4.55
C SER A 77 41.01 9.63 -3.70
N ALA A 78 41.07 10.86 -4.24
CA ALA A 78 40.50 12.04 -3.59
C ALA A 78 39.02 11.79 -3.23
N PRO A 79 38.50 12.30 -2.10
CA PRO A 79 37.13 12.04 -1.69
C PRO A 79 36.17 12.53 -2.77
N ARG A 80 35.52 11.60 -3.48
CA ARG A 80 34.49 11.92 -4.46
C ARG A 80 33.23 12.35 -3.71
N GLY A 81 32.85 13.62 -3.86
CA GLY A 81 31.62 14.19 -3.29
C GLY A 81 31.76 14.85 -1.91
N CYS A 82 30.65 15.01 -1.19
CA CYS A 82 30.60 15.81 0.04
C CYS A 82 31.11 15.10 1.31
N GLY A 83 31.66 13.88 1.19
CA GLY A 83 32.14 13.07 2.31
C GLY A 83 31.04 12.45 3.19
N ARG A 84 29.75 12.68 2.89
CA ARG A 84 28.60 12.13 3.63
C ARG A 84 27.93 10.94 2.93
N ASN A 85 28.45 10.51 1.79
CA ASN A 85 27.87 9.43 0.97
C ASN A 85 26.35 9.60 0.72
N CYS A 86 25.90 10.83 0.44
CA CYS A 86 24.46 11.13 0.42
C CYS A 86 23.80 10.90 -0.95
N LEU A 87 22.47 11.04 -1.04
CA LEU A 87 21.71 10.98 -2.29
C LEU A 87 21.63 12.33 -3.04
N GLY A 88 22.53 13.27 -2.73
CA GLY A 88 22.61 14.56 -3.40
C GLY A 88 23.48 14.49 -4.64
N LYS A 89 23.37 15.49 -5.53
CA LYS A 89 24.19 15.59 -6.77
C LYS A 89 25.69 15.44 -6.51
N CYS A 90 26.15 15.91 -5.35
CA CYS A 90 27.55 15.82 -4.94
C CYS A 90 28.09 14.38 -4.85
N CYS A 91 27.24 13.39 -4.55
CA CYS A 91 27.65 12.00 -4.37
C CYS A 91 27.00 11.08 -5.40
N MET A 92 25.74 11.31 -5.80
CA MET A 92 25.01 10.40 -6.69
C MET A 92 25.63 10.25 -8.08
N LEU A 93 26.12 11.34 -8.68
CA LEU A 93 26.66 11.33 -10.05
C LEU A 93 27.96 10.53 -10.20
N VAL A 94 28.60 10.19 -9.09
CA VAL A 94 29.85 9.44 -9.03
C VAL A 94 29.68 8.08 -8.35
N SER A 95 28.44 7.69 -8.08
CA SER A 95 28.09 6.44 -7.40
C SER A 95 27.75 5.34 -8.38
N GLU A 96 28.05 4.11 -7.96
CA GLU A 96 27.53 2.90 -8.56
C GLU A 96 26.52 2.30 -7.59
N LEU A 97 25.26 2.21 -8.03
CA LEU A 97 24.18 1.61 -7.25
C LEU A 97 23.62 0.42 -8.02
N PRO A 98 23.15 -0.64 -7.33
CA PRO A 98 22.42 -1.71 -7.98
C PRO A 98 21.22 -1.13 -8.74
N LEU A 99 20.92 -1.65 -9.91
CA LEU A 99 19.83 -1.20 -10.76
C LEU A 99 18.91 -2.38 -11.08
N TYR A 100 17.63 -2.23 -10.76
CA TYR A 100 16.57 -3.07 -11.27
C TYR A 100 15.79 -2.29 -12.33
N ALA A 101 15.88 -2.74 -13.57
CA ALA A 101 15.10 -2.18 -14.67
C ALA A 101 13.89 -3.07 -14.92
N PHE A 102 12.67 -2.56 -14.75
CA PHE A 102 11.44 -3.36 -14.88
C PHE A 102 10.93 -3.39 -16.33
N LYS A 103 10.13 -4.41 -16.68
CA LYS A 103 9.56 -4.54 -18.03
C LYS A 103 8.59 -3.40 -18.38
N ASN A 104 8.68 -2.90 -19.62
CA ASN A 104 7.70 -1.96 -20.16
C ASN A 104 6.47 -2.69 -20.71
N ASP A 105 5.29 -2.15 -20.41
CA ASP A 105 3.94 -2.66 -20.73
C ASP A 105 3.58 -2.74 -22.25
N ALA A 106 4.54 -2.54 -23.15
CA ALA A 106 4.29 -2.22 -24.57
C ALA A 106 4.02 -3.41 -25.51
N SER A 107 3.96 -4.67 -25.08
CA SER A 107 3.76 -5.81 -26.02
C SER A 107 3.28 -7.12 -25.33
N PRO A 108 2.69 -8.08 -26.09
CA PRO A 108 2.01 -9.25 -25.52
C PRO A 108 2.99 -10.26 -24.92
N GLU A 109 2.49 -11.06 -23.96
CA GLU A 109 3.23 -12.11 -23.24
C GLU A 109 4.02 -13.00 -24.20
N VAL A 110 5.35 -12.81 -24.24
CA VAL A 110 6.27 -13.72 -24.91
C VAL A 110 6.67 -14.82 -23.93
N SER A 111 6.75 -16.05 -24.42
CA SER A 111 7.18 -17.22 -23.64
C SER A 111 8.50 -16.94 -22.89
N PRO A 112 8.64 -17.41 -21.63
CA PRO A 112 9.82 -17.14 -20.85
C PRO A 112 11.07 -17.71 -21.52
N GLY A 113 12.08 -16.86 -21.70
CA GLY A 113 13.39 -17.23 -22.24
C GLY A 113 14.33 -17.70 -21.13
N ALA A 114 15.41 -18.39 -21.48
CA ALA A 114 16.38 -18.94 -20.53
C ALA A 114 17.11 -17.91 -19.64
N ASP A 115 17.08 -16.61 -20.02
CA ASP A 115 17.75 -15.51 -19.31
C ASP A 115 16.80 -14.60 -18.51
N GLU A 116 15.55 -15.03 -18.26
CA GLU A 116 14.59 -14.23 -17.50
C GLU A 116 14.75 -14.44 -15.99
N LEU A 117 14.71 -13.35 -15.22
CA LEU A 117 14.78 -13.42 -13.76
C LEU A 117 13.61 -14.27 -13.20
N PRO A 118 13.84 -15.05 -12.13
CA PRO A 118 12.76 -15.76 -11.45
C PRO A 118 11.62 -14.80 -11.07
N SER A 119 10.37 -15.26 -11.18
CA SER A 119 9.18 -14.42 -10.94
C SER A 119 9.11 -13.81 -9.53
N ASP A 120 9.80 -14.42 -8.56
CA ASP A 120 9.87 -13.97 -7.17
C ASP A 120 11.20 -13.26 -6.83
N PHE A 121 12.12 -13.12 -7.80
CA PHE A 121 13.44 -12.52 -7.60
C PHE A 121 13.35 -11.11 -7.03
N PHE A 122 12.51 -10.26 -7.62
CA PHE A 122 12.36 -8.87 -7.17
C PHE A 122 11.97 -8.78 -5.70
N LEU A 123 10.94 -9.53 -5.28
CA LEU A 123 10.45 -9.47 -3.92
C LEU A 123 11.38 -10.19 -2.94
N ASN A 124 11.63 -11.48 -3.15
CA ASN A 124 12.29 -12.32 -2.15
C ASN A 124 13.80 -12.10 -2.12
N THR A 125 14.45 -12.05 -3.28
CA THR A 125 15.92 -11.96 -3.35
C THR A 125 16.37 -10.51 -3.24
N LEU A 126 15.83 -9.63 -4.09
CA LEU A 126 16.30 -8.26 -4.18
C LEU A 126 15.76 -7.39 -3.04
N LEU A 127 14.44 -7.23 -2.91
CA LEU A 127 13.86 -6.30 -1.95
C LEU A 127 14.00 -6.78 -0.51
N LEU A 128 13.50 -7.98 -0.21
CA LEU A 128 13.53 -8.53 1.14
C LEU A 128 14.95 -8.93 1.57
N GLY A 129 15.72 -9.60 0.71
CA GLY A 129 17.10 -9.95 1.00
C GLY A 129 17.99 -8.72 1.28
N GLN A 130 17.90 -7.66 0.48
CA GLN A 130 18.66 -6.43 0.76
C GLN A 130 18.15 -5.71 2.02
N TRP A 131 16.84 -5.75 2.29
CA TRP A 131 16.29 -5.17 3.51
C TRP A 131 16.79 -5.88 4.78
N GLU A 132 16.90 -7.21 4.75
CA GLU A 132 17.50 -8.03 5.81
C GLU A 132 19.00 -7.76 5.98
N ASP A 133 19.75 -7.60 4.89
CA ASP A 133 21.16 -7.17 4.96
C ASP A 133 21.29 -5.87 5.75
N ARG A 134 20.48 -4.86 5.44
CA ARG A 134 20.52 -3.57 6.16
C ARG A 134 20.08 -3.72 7.62
N MET A 135 19.24 -4.72 7.93
CA MET A 135 18.86 -5.02 9.30
C MET A 135 20.04 -5.59 10.07
N SER A 136 20.74 -6.56 9.48
CA SER A 136 21.93 -7.17 10.08
C SER A 136 23.05 -6.15 10.34
N ARG A 137 23.11 -5.10 9.51
CA ARG A 137 24.05 -3.97 9.63
C ARG A 137 23.62 -2.90 10.63
N GLY A 138 22.44 -3.02 11.24
CA GLY A 138 21.97 -2.10 12.28
C GLY A 138 21.53 -0.72 11.79
N LEU A 139 21.09 -0.59 10.54
CA LEU A 139 20.67 0.71 9.97
C LEU A 139 19.27 1.17 10.39
N PHE A 140 18.53 0.35 11.12
CA PHE A 140 17.18 0.65 11.59
C PHE A 140 17.18 1.22 13.01
N ARG A 141 16.21 2.10 13.32
CA ARG A 141 16.09 2.72 14.65
C ARG A 141 15.59 1.77 15.74
N TYR A 142 15.05 0.63 15.34
CA TYR A 142 14.55 -0.45 16.18
C TYR A 142 14.30 -1.69 15.33
N ASP A 143 14.23 -2.85 15.99
CA ASP A 143 13.81 -4.11 15.38
C ASP A 143 12.27 -4.17 15.32
N VAL A 144 11.73 -4.25 14.12
CA VAL A 144 10.28 -4.36 13.88
C VAL A 144 9.76 -5.76 14.16
N ALA A 145 10.61 -6.80 14.05
CA ALA A 145 10.21 -8.18 14.33
C ALA A 145 9.93 -8.41 15.83
N ALA A 146 10.45 -7.53 16.68
CA ALA A 146 10.17 -7.51 18.11
C ALA A 146 8.82 -6.84 18.46
N CYS A 147 8.14 -6.18 17.51
CA CYS A 147 6.85 -5.55 17.76
C CYS A 147 5.73 -6.59 17.87
N GLU A 148 4.87 -6.43 18.88
CA GLU A 148 3.71 -7.31 19.06
C GLU A 148 2.65 -7.00 17.99
N THR A 149 2.18 -8.04 17.28
CA THR A 149 1.11 -7.94 16.28
C THR A 149 -0.01 -8.93 16.57
N LYS A 150 -1.26 -8.53 16.31
CA LYS A 150 -2.41 -9.42 16.39
C LYS A 150 -3.51 -9.01 15.42
N VAL A 151 -4.28 -9.98 14.96
CA VAL A 151 -5.57 -9.71 14.30
C VAL A 151 -6.61 -9.46 15.39
N ILE A 152 -7.25 -8.30 15.35
CA ILE A 152 -8.37 -7.93 16.21
C ILE A 152 -9.55 -8.84 15.85
N PRO A 153 -10.14 -9.57 16.81
CA PRO A 153 -11.30 -10.41 16.56
C PRO A 153 -12.52 -9.59 16.10
N GLY A 154 -13.18 -10.06 15.05
CA GLY A 154 -14.44 -9.49 14.58
C GLY A 154 -14.67 -9.74 13.08
N LYS A 155 -15.61 -9.01 12.48
CA LYS A 155 -16.06 -9.20 11.09
C LYS A 155 -15.00 -8.77 10.09
N HIS A 156 -14.29 -7.69 10.38
CA HIS A 156 -13.36 -7.03 9.45
C HIS A 156 -11.93 -7.54 9.59
N GLY A 157 -11.53 -8.03 10.76
CA GLY A 157 -10.20 -8.54 11.07
C GLY A 157 -9.12 -7.48 10.91
N PHE A 158 -9.26 -6.35 11.62
CA PHE A 158 -8.23 -5.31 11.70
C PHE A 158 -6.92 -5.87 12.26
N VAL A 159 -5.79 -5.41 11.76
CA VAL A 159 -4.46 -5.82 12.26
C VAL A 159 -3.97 -4.74 13.21
N ALA A 160 -3.67 -5.11 14.45
CA ALA A 160 -3.06 -4.21 15.43
C ALA A 160 -1.58 -4.52 15.56
N LEU A 161 -0.76 -3.48 15.56
CA LEU A 161 0.69 -3.54 15.83
C LEU A 161 1.00 -2.59 16.99
N LEU A 162 1.63 -3.09 18.04
CA LEU A 162 2.15 -2.25 19.12
C LEU A 162 3.57 -1.77 18.76
N ASN A 163 3.74 -0.47 18.62
CA ASN A 163 5.05 0.13 18.37
C ASN A 163 5.32 1.32 19.30
N GLU A 164 5.72 1.00 20.53
CA GLU A 164 6.01 1.97 21.57
C GLU A 164 7.28 2.78 21.24
N GLY A 165 7.24 4.09 21.50
CA GLY A 165 8.39 4.97 21.26
C GLY A 165 8.71 5.26 19.78
N ARG A 166 8.04 4.61 18.80
CA ARG A 166 8.20 4.94 17.38
C ARG A 166 7.95 6.41 17.09
N HIS A 167 6.94 7.00 17.71
CA HIS A 167 6.59 8.41 17.52
C HIS A 167 7.69 9.37 18.01
N LEU A 168 8.49 8.97 19.01
CA LEU A 168 9.66 9.72 19.50
C LEU A 168 10.86 9.56 18.57
N LYS A 169 11.00 8.38 17.97
CA LYS A 169 12.07 8.07 17.03
C LYS A 169 11.78 8.57 15.61
N LYS A 170 10.51 8.73 15.22
CA LYS A 170 10.09 9.25 13.92
C LYS A 170 10.44 10.73 13.83
N ARG A 171 10.86 11.17 12.65
CA ARG A 171 11.07 12.60 12.38
C ARG A 171 9.74 13.35 12.61
N PRO A 172 9.75 14.48 13.35
CA PRO A 172 8.55 15.29 13.53
C PRO A 172 7.96 15.71 12.19
N THR A 173 6.64 15.75 12.08
CA THR A 173 5.98 16.38 10.93
C THR A 173 6.30 17.87 10.97
N GLU A 174 7.02 18.38 9.97
CA GLU A 174 7.39 19.81 9.90
C GLU A 174 6.20 20.70 9.52
N PHE A 175 5.08 20.10 9.10
CA PHE A 175 3.84 20.78 8.71
C PHE A 175 2.78 20.60 9.80
N ARG A 176 2.64 21.60 10.69
CA ARG A 176 1.70 21.51 11.83
C ARG A 176 0.27 21.88 11.48
N VAL A 177 0.08 22.66 10.41
CA VAL A 177 -1.22 22.96 9.80
C VAL A 177 -0.98 22.94 8.31
N VAL A 178 -1.58 21.97 7.62
CA VAL A 178 -1.55 21.91 6.16
C VAL A 178 -2.86 22.53 5.70
N ASP A 179 -2.85 23.82 5.45
CA ASP A 179 -3.94 24.52 4.76
C ASP A 179 -3.97 24.15 3.27
N ARG A 180 -2.85 23.69 2.73
CA ARG A 180 -2.70 23.29 1.33
C ARG A 180 -2.04 21.95 1.14
N VAL A 181 -2.66 21.08 0.35
CA VAL A 181 -2.13 19.77 -0.01
C VAL A 181 -0.85 19.91 -0.83
N LEU A 182 -0.79 20.92 -1.70
CA LEU A 182 0.39 21.22 -2.52
C LEU A 182 1.23 22.32 -1.89
N GLN A 183 2.50 22.03 -1.65
CA GLN A 183 3.49 22.98 -1.16
C GLN A 183 4.79 22.84 -1.97
N PRO A 184 5.52 23.94 -2.20
CA PRO A 184 6.80 23.87 -2.89
C PRO A 184 7.80 23.03 -2.08
N PHE A 185 8.67 22.32 -2.80
CA PHE A 185 9.81 21.65 -2.18
C PHE A 185 10.70 22.68 -1.46
N ASP A 186 11.23 22.29 -0.31
CA ASP A 186 12.12 23.14 0.49
C ASP A 186 13.44 22.40 0.75
N PRO A 187 14.56 22.83 0.12
CA PRO A 187 15.86 22.18 0.31
C PRO A 187 16.42 22.34 1.73
N ALA A 188 15.97 23.34 2.50
CA ALA A 188 16.42 23.55 3.87
C ALA A 188 15.85 22.48 4.81
N LYS A 189 14.59 22.09 4.60
CA LYS A 189 13.90 21.01 5.32
C LYS A 189 14.48 19.64 5.04
N PHE A 190 14.14 18.65 5.86
CA PHE A 190 14.59 17.30 5.58
C PHE A 190 14.02 16.78 4.25
N ASN A 191 14.87 16.13 3.45
CA ASN A 191 14.50 15.53 2.18
C ASN A 191 15.47 14.38 1.83
N PHE A 192 15.07 13.50 0.91
CA PHE A 192 15.81 12.27 0.61
C PHE A 192 17.20 12.48 0.00
N THR A 193 17.53 13.64 -0.58
CA THR A 193 18.91 13.91 -1.04
C THR A 193 19.95 13.92 0.10
N LYS A 194 19.48 14.04 1.35
CA LYS A 194 20.29 14.05 2.57
C LYS A 194 20.48 12.67 3.20
N VAL A 195 19.82 11.63 2.67
CA VAL A 195 19.95 10.24 3.13
C VAL A 195 21.27 9.66 2.66
N GLY A 196 21.89 8.78 3.46
CA GLY A 196 23.10 8.06 3.09
C GLY A 196 22.80 6.90 2.13
N GLN A 197 23.70 6.64 1.19
CA GLN A 197 23.54 5.57 0.19
C GLN A 197 23.55 4.17 0.81
N GLU A 198 24.06 4.00 2.03
CA GLU A 198 23.95 2.75 2.80
C GLU A 198 22.49 2.37 3.10
N GLU A 199 21.57 3.34 3.13
CA GLU A 199 20.13 3.09 3.29
C GLU A 199 19.45 2.66 1.97
N VAL A 200 20.12 2.83 0.81
CA VAL A 200 19.58 2.45 -0.50
C VAL A 200 19.74 0.95 -0.74
N LEU A 201 18.68 0.33 -1.25
CA LEU A 201 18.67 -1.07 -1.69
C LEU A 201 19.12 -1.17 -3.15
N PHE A 202 18.49 -0.39 -4.03
CA PHE A 202 18.72 -0.35 -5.48
C PHE A 202 18.02 0.85 -6.12
N ARG A 203 18.39 1.16 -7.36
CA ARG A 203 17.65 2.02 -8.30
C ARG A 203 16.56 1.24 -9.01
N PHE A 204 15.42 1.86 -9.22
CA PHE A 204 14.24 1.23 -9.83
C PHE A 204 13.76 2.07 -11.01
N GLU A 205 14.05 1.62 -12.23
CA GLU A 205 13.88 2.40 -13.46
C GLU A 205 13.18 1.58 -14.54
N ALA A 206 12.57 2.24 -15.52
CA ALA A 206 11.96 1.53 -16.64
C ALA A 206 13.06 0.86 -17.49
N GLY A 207 12.84 -0.39 -17.86
CA GLY A 207 13.74 -1.14 -18.73
C GLY A 207 13.81 -0.53 -20.14
N GLY A 208 14.90 -0.86 -20.85
CA GLY A 208 15.08 -0.48 -22.26
C GLY A 208 14.17 -1.26 -23.22
N LYS A 209 14.53 -1.24 -24.51
CA LYS A 209 13.76 -1.89 -25.59
C LYS A 209 13.69 -3.42 -25.50
N ASP A 210 14.43 -4.03 -24.59
CA ASP A 210 14.57 -5.49 -24.51
C ASP A 210 13.41 -6.17 -23.77
N HIS A 211 12.38 -5.40 -23.38
CA HIS A 211 11.07 -5.86 -22.89
C HIS A 211 11.12 -6.87 -21.72
N LYS A 212 12.25 -6.98 -21.01
CA LYS A 212 12.46 -7.88 -19.88
C LYS A 212 12.93 -7.12 -18.66
N SER A 213 12.55 -7.62 -17.49
CA SER A 213 13.13 -7.13 -16.24
C SER A 213 14.58 -7.61 -16.13
N GLN A 214 15.48 -6.70 -15.77
CA GLN A 214 16.91 -6.96 -15.64
C GLN A 214 17.45 -6.40 -14.32
N PHE A 215 18.45 -7.08 -13.77
CA PHE A 215 19.14 -6.63 -12.57
C PHE A 215 20.63 -6.50 -12.86
N LEU A 216 21.18 -5.33 -12.55
CA LEU A 216 22.60 -5.04 -12.63
C LEU A 216 23.10 -4.75 -11.20
N GLU A 217 23.98 -5.59 -10.68
CA GLU A 217 24.49 -5.45 -9.31
C GLU A 217 25.24 -4.12 -9.10
N ARG A 218 25.95 -3.66 -10.15
CA ARG A 218 26.63 -2.37 -10.17
C ARG A 218 26.32 -1.68 -11.49
N SER A 219 25.70 -0.51 -11.40
CA SER A 219 25.44 0.34 -12.55
C SER A 219 25.71 1.78 -12.18
N ALA A 220 26.56 2.44 -12.97
CA ALA A 220 26.81 3.87 -12.81
C ALA A 220 25.49 4.63 -12.93
N VAL A 221 25.26 5.59 -12.02
CA VAL A 221 24.18 6.56 -12.21
C VAL A 221 24.54 7.35 -13.47
N ALA A 222 23.75 7.19 -14.54
CA ALA A 222 24.03 7.80 -15.82
C ALA A 222 23.93 9.34 -15.74
N ASP A 223 24.32 9.96 -16.85
CA ASP A 223 24.40 11.39 -17.20
C ASP A 223 23.64 12.39 -16.29
N GLU A 224 24.18 13.61 -16.13
CA GLU A 224 23.61 14.67 -15.26
C GLU A 224 22.16 15.06 -15.61
N THR A 225 21.65 14.58 -16.75
CA THR A 225 20.37 14.88 -17.35
C THR A 225 19.22 14.00 -16.85
N GLU A 226 19.47 12.83 -16.26
CA GLU A 226 18.43 11.92 -15.76
C GLU A 226 18.53 11.68 -14.26
N SER A 227 17.50 12.10 -13.53
CA SER A 227 17.40 11.91 -12.09
C SER A 227 16.96 10.48 -11.74
N PRO A 228 17.73 9.70 -10.96
CA PRO A 228 17.41 8.31 -10.69
C PRO A 228 16.26 8.16 -9.69
N SER A 229 15.46 7.12 -9.88
CA SER A 229 14.47 6.67 -8.90
C SER A 229 15.08 5.60 -8.00
N VAL A 230 14.93 5.74 -6.68
CA VAL A 230 15.60 4.88 -5.70
C VAL A 230 14.63 4.18 -4.76
N VAL A 231 15.00 2.97 -4.35
CA VAL A 231 14.35 2.22 -3.27
C VAL A 231 15.29 2.19 -2.08
N ALA A 232 14.84 2.74 -0.96
CA ALA A 232 15.62 2.81 0.28
C ALA A 232 14.84 2.19 1.44
N ILE A 233 15.54 1.76 2.50
CA ILE A 233 14.87 1.31 3.72
C ILE A 233 14.09 2.46 4.35
N ASN A 234 12.94 2.14 4.96
CA ASN A 234 12.39 3.03 5.96
C ASN A 234 13.08 2.73 7.30
N VAL A 235 14.00 3.59 7.73
CA VAL A 235 14.73 3.44 9.01
C VAL A 235 13.82 3.42 10.25
N SER A 236 12.52 3.73 10.11
CA SER A 236 11.47 3.57 11.14
C SER A 236 10.36 2.66 10.64
N PRO A 237 10.67 1.36 10.43
CA PRO A 237 9.81 0.40 9.74
C PRO A 237 8.52 0.14 10.53
N ILE A 238 7.46 -0.23 9.81
CA ILE A 238 6.15 -0.57 10.40
C ILE A 238 5.98 -2.07 10.33
N GLU A 239 6.44 -2.66 9.24
CA GLU A 239 6.41 -4.09 9.01
C GLU A 239 7.69 -4.53 8.30
N TYR A 240 7.89 -5.84 8.23
CA TYR A 240 8.91 -6.50 7.43
C TYR A 240 8.93 -6.02 5.97
N GLY A 241 10.13 -5.74 5.47
CA GLY A 241 10.32 -5.19 4.12
C GLY A 241 9.84 -3.74 3.95
N HIS A 242 9.66 -2.96 5.03
CA HIS A 242 9.23 -1.57 4.90
C HIS A 242 10.30 -0.70 4.23
N VAL A 243 10.04 -0.31 2.99
CA VAL A 243 10.87 0.51 2.11
C VAL A 243 10.17 1.80 1.68
N LEU A 244 10.96 2.72 1.14
CA LEU A 244 10.54 3.97 0.51
C LEU A 244 10.93 3.92 -0.97
N LEU A 245 9.98 4.17 -1.85
CA LEU A 245 10.25 4.46 -3.26
C LEU A 245 10.28 5.97 -3.42
N VAL A 246 11.41 6.51 -3.88
CA VAL A 246 11.61 7.95 -4.10
C VAL A 246 11.84 8.17 -5.60
N PRO A 247 10.80 8.59 -6.35
CA PRO A 247 10.93 8.89 -7.77
C PRO A 247 11.86 10.08 -7.99
N HIS A 248 12.77 9.96 -8.96
CA HIS A 248 13.62 11.05 -9.45
C HIS A 248 14.23 11.91 -8.32
N VAL A 249 15.02 11.28 -7.43
CA VAL A 249 15.48 11.88 -6.16
C VAL A 249 16.23 13.21 -6.32
N LEU A 250 16.90 13.45 -7.45
CA LEU A 250 17.66 14.67 -7.73
C LEU A 250 16.80 15.83 -8.25
N ASP A 251 15.57 15.56 -8.69
CA ASP A 251 14.62 16.56 -9.19
C ASP A 251 13.87 17.25 -8.06
N CYS A 252 13.98 16.70 -6.84
CA CYS A 252 13.41 17.29 -5.64
C CYS A 252 11.89 17.53 -5.78
N LEU A 253 11.19 16.57 -6.38
CA LEU A 253 9.75 16.66 -6.62
C LEU A 253 9.02 16.83 -5.27
N PRO A 254 8.07 17.78 -5.14
CA PRO A 254 7.25 17.89 -3.94
C PRO A 254 6.37 16.64 -3.78
N GLN A 255 5.77 16.43 -2.60
CA GLN A 255 4.86 15.30 -2.32
C GLN A 255 3.54 15.44 -3.10
N ARG A 256 3.61 15.20 -4.41
CA ARG A 256 2.56 15.33 -5.41
C ARG A 256 2.58 14.11 -6.33
N ILE A 257 1.42 13.49 -6.53
CA ILE A 257 1.22 12.44 -7.53
C ILE A 257 0.98 13.06 -8.91
N ASP A 258 1.62 12.47 -9.90
CA ASP A 258 1.41 12.62 -11.34
C ASP A 258 1.33 11.22 -12.01
N PRO A 259 1.05 11.13 -13.34
CA PRO A 259 0.94 9.84 -14.01
C PRO A 259 2.22 8.99 -14.00
N GLU A 260 3.39 9.61 -14.09
CA GLU A 260 4.68 8.93 -14.16
C GLU A 260 5.07 8.32 -12.81
N SER A 261 4.97 9.11 -11.75
CA SER A 261 5.25 8.68 -10.38
C SER A 261 4.30 7.58 -9.89
N LEU A 262 3.01 7.68 -10.21
CA LEU A 262 2.05 6.62 -9.88
C LEU A 262 2.30 5.35 -10.71
N SER A 263 2.69 5.51 -11.98
CA SER A 263 3.04 4.39 -12.84
C SER A 263 4.24 3.63 -12.26
N LEU A 264 5.27 4.33 -11.80
CA LEU A 264 6.44 3.73 -11.15
C LEU A 264 6.04 2.91 -9.91
N ALA A 265 5.17 3.45 -9.06
CA ALA A 265 4.66 2.75 -7.88
C ALA A 265 3.84 1.50 -8.24
N LEU A 266 3.06 1.56 -9.33
CA LEU A 266 2.30 0.41 -9.83
C LEU A 266 3.20 -0.68 -10.39
N HIS A 267 4.25 -0.32 -11.13
CA HIS A 267 5.24 -1.28 -11.62
C HIS A 267 5.96 -1.96 -10.46
N MET A 268 6.33 -1.24 -9.39
CA MET A 268 6.90 -1.87 -8.19
C MET A 268 5.96 -2.93 -7.59
N ALA A 269 4.67 -2.65 -7.50
CA ALA A 269 3.69 -3.63 -7.01
C ALA A 269 3.52 -4.83 -7.98
N ALA A 270 3.58 -4.58 -9.29
CA ALA A 270 3.49 -5.62 -10.31
C ALA A 270 4.72 -6.54 -10.31
N GLU A 271 5.93 -5.98 -10.22
CA GLU A 271 7.19 -6.72 -10.14
C GLU A 271 7.32 -7.51 -8.84
N ALA A 272 6.76 -7.01 -7.73
CA ALA A 272 6.67 -7.78 -6.50
C ALA A 272 5.80 -9.04 -6.62
N GLY A 273 4.87 -9.09 -7.59
CA GLY A 273 4.11 -10.29 -7.93
C GLY A 273 3.27 -10.89 -6.80
N SER A 274 3.09 -10.16 -5.69
CA SER A 274 2.48 -10.69 -4.47
C SER A 274 1.31 -9.81 -3.99
N PRO A 275 0.14 -10.41 -3.66
CA PRO A 275 -0.97 -9.66 -3.08
C PRO A 275 -0.68 -9.18 -1.64
N TYR A 276 0.38 -9.70 -1.02
CA TYR A 276 0.81 -9.34 0.33
C TYR A 276 1.83 -8.19 0.37
N PHE A 277 2.38 -7.82 -0.79
CA PHE A 277 3.19 -6.63 -0.95
C PHE A 277 2.31 -5.46 -1.39
N ARG A 278 2.35 -4.37 -0.64
CA ARG A 278 1.46 -3.22 -0.84
C ARG A 278 2.27 -1.95 -0.91
N VAL A 279 1.83 -1.02 -1.76
CA VAL A 279 2.44 0.30 -1.89
C VAL A 279 1.42 1.35 -1.43
N GLY A 280 1.82 2.20 -0.50
CA GLY A 280 1.02 3.25 0.09
C GLY A 280 1.55 4.64 -0.25
N TYR A 281 0.65 5.60 -0.38
CA TYR A 281 0.97 7.01 -0.52
C TYR A 281 0.15 7.85 0.46
N ASN A 282 0.76 8.91 0.96
CA ASN A 282 0.12 9.91 1.80
C ASN A 282 0.34 11.27 1.15
N SER A 283 -0.71 12.08 0.99
CA SER A 283 -0.55 13.49 0.65
C SER A 283 -0.17 14.31 1.90
N LEU A 284 0.30 15.55 1.70
CA LEU A 284 0.29 16.52 2.81
C LEU A 284 -1.17 16.70 3.28
N GLY A 285 -1.35 16.88 4.59
CA GLY A 285 -2.68 16.90 5.23
C GLY A 285 -3.28 15.52 5.50
N ALA A 286 -2.72 14.47 4.89
CA ALA A 286 -3.08 13.06 5.10
C ALA A 286 -1.90 12.26 5.69
N PHE A 287 -1.15 12.91 6.59
CA PHE A 287 -0.04 12.34 7.37
C PHE A 287 1.25 11.98 6.62
N ALA A 288 1.47 12.54 5.42
CA ALA A 288 2.83 12.67 4.90
C ALA A 288 3.68 13.55 5.81
N THR A 289 4.90 13.12 6.10
CA THR A 289 5.81 13.84 7.02
C THR A 289 6.94 14.58 6.32
N ILE A 290 7.16 14.31 5.04
CA ILE A 290 8.26 14.84 4.24
C ILE A 290 7.65 15.39 2.95
N ASN A 291 8.02 16.61 2.57
CA ASN A 291 7.63 17.20 1.27
C ASN A 291 8.72 16.95 0.22
N HIS A 292 8.94 15.67 -0.07
CA HIS A 292 9.74 15.17 -1.18
C HIS A 292 9.04 13.89 -1.60
N LEU A 293 8.62 13.79 -2.87
CA LEU A 293 7.83 12.71 -3.41
C LEU A 293 8.35 11.34 -2.98
N HIS A 294 7.52 10.60 -2.27
CA HIS A 294 7.80 9.22 -1.91
C HIS A 294 6.53 8.40 -1.75
N PHE A 295 6.67 7.12 -2.08
CA PHE A 295 5.75 6.06 -1.73
C PHE A 295 6.38 5.19 -0.64
N GLN A 296 5.56 4.46 0.10
CA GLN A 296 5.99 3.50 1.11
C GLN A 296 5.53 2.12 0.68
N ALA A 297 6.29 1.08 0.96
CA ALA A 297 5.82 -0.27 0.70
C ALA A 297 6.28 -1.23 1.79
N TYR A 298 5.52 -2.29 2.05
CA TYR A 298 5.96 -3.39 2.91
C TYR A 298 5.26 -4.69 2.53
N PHE A 299 5.79 -5.79 3.08
CA PHE A 299 5.18 -7.11 2.97
C PHE A 299 4.43 -7.46 4.25
N LEU A 300 3.14 -7.79 4.15
CA LEU A 300 2.34 -8.31 5.26
C LEU A 300 1.54 -9.50 4.79
N SER A 301 1.83 -10.69 5.32
CA SER A 301 1.18 -11.97 4.96
C SER A 301 -0.28 -12.10 5.44
N THR A 302 -0.92 -11.00 5.79
CA THR A 302 -2.32 -10.92 6.19
C THR A 302 -3.07 -9.97 5.26
N PRO A 303 -4.25 -10.34 4.73
CA PRO A 303 -5.11 -9.41 3.99
C PRO A 303 -5.57 -8.26 4.87
N LEU A 304 -5.42 -7.03 4.38
CA LEU A 304 -5.91 -5.84 5.06
C LEU A 304 -7.45 -5.81 5.07
N PRO A 305 -8.10 -5.27 6.11
CA PRO A 305 -9.55 -5.12 6.18
C PRO A 305 -10.18 -4.50 4.93
N VAL A 306 -9.55 -3.48 4.36
CA VAL A 306 -10.10 -2.79 3.17
C VAL A 306 -10.10 -3.67 1.92
N GLU A 307 -9.17 -4.62 1.83
CA GLU A 307 -9.09 -5.57 0.71
C GLU A 307 -10.26 -6.56 0.73
N LYS A 308 -10.75 -6.89 1.94
CA LYS A 308 -11.93 -7.73 2.18
C LYS A 308 -13.25 -6.98 2.09
N ALA A 309 -13.22 -5.65 2.15
CA ALA A 309 -14.43 -4.82 2.11
C ALA A 309 -15.10 -4.87 0.72
N HIS A 310 -16.43 -4.79 0.74
CA HIS A 310 -17.21 -4.78 -0.49
C HIS A 310 -17.07 -3.45 -1.21
N ALA A 311 -17.19 -3.49 -2.54
CA ALA A 311 -17.22 -2.28 -3.36
C ALA A 311 -18.45 -2.32 -4.28
N ARG A 312 -19.19 -1.21 -4.32
CA ARG A 312 -20.33 -1.03 -5.22
C ARG A 312 -19.85 -0.33 -6.48
N LYS A 313 -19.91 -1.05 -7.61
CA LYS A 313 -19.55 -0.51 -8.92
C LYS A 313 -20.39 0.73 -9.26
N ILE A 314 -19.74 1.74 -9.81
CA ILE A 314 -20.39 2.89 -10.42
C ILE A 314 -20.48 2.60 -11.93
N PRO A 315 -21.67 2.71 -12.54
CA PRO A 315 -21.83 2.49 -13.97
C PRO A 315 -21.25 3.67 -14.76
N ILE A 316 -20.00 3.52 -15.19
CA ILE A 316 -19.34 4.40 -16.15
C ILE A 316 -18.79 3.57 -17.31
N GLU A 317 -18.77 4.16 -18.50
CA GLU A 317 -18.13 3.58 -19.68
C GLU A 317 -16.61 3.81 -19.56
N SER A 318 -15.91 2.84 -19.00
CA SER A 318 -14.46 2.87 -18.85
C SER A 318 -13.88 1.45 -18.84
N ARG A 319 -12.64 1.31 -19.32
CA ARG A 319 -11.87 0.05 -19.23
C ARG A 319 -11.42 -0.25 -17.80
N VAL A 320 -11.22 0.80 -17.01
CA VAL A 320 -10.95 0.74 -15.57
C VAL A 320 -12.27 0.55 -14.84
N LYS A 321 -12.36 -0.45 -13.96
CA LYS A 321 -13.53 -0.61 -13.09
C LYS A 321 -13.45 0.43 -11.98
N PHE A 322 -14.52 1.18 -11.80
CA PHE A 322 -14.61 2.22 -10.79
C PHE A 322 -15.77 1.92 -9.82
N SER A 323 -15.49 1.94 -8.52
CA SER A 323 -16.43 1.54 -7.48
C SER A 323 -16.31 2.43 -6.23
N LYS A 324 -17.36 2.48 -5.42
CA LYS A 324 -17.32 3.04 -4.06
C LYS A 324 -17.13 1.92 -3.06
N LEU A 325 -16.29 2.13 -2.06
CA LEU A 325 -16.20 1.24 -0.92
C LEU A 325 -17.51 1.29 -0.12
N VAL A 326 -17.99 0.13 0.32
CA VAL A 326 -19.17 -0.02 1.19
C VAL A 326 -18.82 -0.91 2.38
N ASP A 327 -19.55 -0.75 3.48
CA ASP A 327 -19.29 -1.46 4.74
C ASP A 327 -17.85 -1.30 5.26
N TYR A 328 -17.33 -0.06 5.17
CA TYR A 328 -16.03 0.33 5.67
C TYR A 328 -16.10 1.71 6.34
N PRO A 329 -15.34 2.00 7.42
CA PRO A 329 -15.48 3.25 8.17
C PRO A 329 -15.03 4.49 7.39
N VAL A 330 -14.13 4.32 6.42
CA VAL A 330 -13.66 5.41 5.55
C VAL A 330 -14.33 5.32 4.19
N ARG A 331 -14.95 6.42 3.76
CA ARG A 331 -15.47 6.52 2.39
C ARG A 331 -14.29 6.58 1.41
N GLY A 332 -14.19 5.56 0.56
CA GLY A 332 -13.10 5.42 -0.40
C GLY A 332 -13.61 5.05 -1.79
N LEU A 333 -12.78 5.32 -2.77
CA LEU A 333 -12.95 4.89 -4.16
C LEU A 333 -12.04 3.70 -4.43
N VAL A 334 -12.50 2.78 -5.27
CA VAL A 334 -11.74 1.60 -5.68
C VAL A 334 -11.65 1.59 -7.20
N TYR A 335 -10.43 1.52 -7.69
CA TYR A 335 -10.09 1.38 -9.10
C TYR A 335 -9.48 0.00 -9.30
N GLU A 336 -10.02 -0.77 -10.23
CA GLU A 336 -9.46 -2.07 -10.59
C GLU A 336 -9.13 -2.06 -12.08
N ARG A 337 -7.99 -2.67 -12.43
CA ARG A 337 -7.47 -2.73 -13.79
C ARG A 337 -8.52 -3.16 -14.81
N GLY A 338 -9.42 -4.10 -14.46
CA GLY A 338 -10.47 -4.51 -15.39
C GLY A 338 -9.89 -5.04 -16.71
N ARG A 339 -10.21 -4.38 -17.83
CA ARG A 339 -9.65 -4.70 -19.16
C ARG A 339 -8.55 -3.72 -19.60
N SER A 340 -8.19 -2.78 -18.74
CA SER A 340 -7.22 -1.73 -19.04
C SER A 340 -5.76 -2.22 -18.94
N THR A 341 -4.85 -1.47 -19.55
CA THR A 341 -3.41 -1.60 -19.31
C THR A 341 -3.03 -1.04 -17.93
N LEU A 342 -1.82 -1.32 -17.43
CA LEU A 342 -1.36 -0.70 -16.17
C LEU A 342 -1.26 0.81 -16.33
N LYS A 343 -0.81 1.27 -17.51
CA LYS A 343 -0.76 2.70 -17.86
C LYS A 343 -2.13 3.37 -17.81
N GLU A 344 -3.15 2.79 -18.46
CA GLU A 344 -4.51 3.35 -18.44
C GLU A 344 -5.08 3.44 -17.01
N LEU A 345 -4.81 2.43 -16.18
CA LEU A 345 -5.15 2.46 -14.75
C LEU A 345 -4.41 3.60 -14.03
N SER A 346 -3.09 3.69 -14.22
CA SER A 346 -2.26 4.75 -13.65
C SER A 346 -2.78 6.14 -14.01
N ASP A 347 -2.94 6.41 -15.31
CA ASP A 347 -3.37 7.72 -15.82
C ASP A 347 -4.75 8.12 -15.29
N THR A 348 -5.65 7.15 -15.13
CA THR A 348 -6.99 7.37 -14.60
C THR A 348 -6.97 7.73 -13.11
N VAL A 349 -6.19 6.98 -12.31
CA VAL A 349 -6.07 7.25 -10.87
C VAL A 349 -5.25 8.51 -10.60
N ALA A 350 -4.17 8.74 -11.34
CA ALA A 350 -3.34 9.93 -11.23
C ALA A 350 -4.15 11.20 -11.48
N ARG A 351 -5.01 11.24 -12.51
CA ARG A 351 -5.89 12.40 -12.74
C ARG A 351 -6.90 12.62 -11.61
N SER A 352 -7.40 11.55 -10.98
CA SER A 352 -8.25 11.66 -9.79
C SER A 352 -7.48 12.24 -8.60
N CYS A 353 -6.23 11.81 -8.41
CA CYS A 353 -5.33 12.37 -7.39
C CYS A 353 -5.00 13.84 -7.68
N ILE A 354 -4.70 14.20 -8.94
CA ILE A 354 -4.45 15.59 -9.35
C ILE A 354 -5.63 16.49 -9.01
N TRP A 355 -6.86 16.06 -9.30
CA TRP A 355 -8.04 16.83 -8.92
C TRP A 355 -8.13 17.04 -7.40
N LEU A 356 -7.90 16.00 -6.59
CA LEU A 356 -7.89 16.14 -5.12
C LEU A 356 -6.81 17.11 -4.62
N GLN A 357 -5.61 17.04 -5.21
CA GLN A 357 -4.47 17.90 -4.87
C GLN A 357 -4.72 19.37 -5.22
N GLU A 358 -5.34 19.64 -6.37
CA GLU A 358 -5.68 20.99 -6.84
C GLU A 358 -6.86 21.61 -6.09
N ASN A 359 -7.69 20.78 -5.44
CA ASN A 359 -8.83 21.19 -4.62
C ASN A 359 -8.56 21.03 -3.11
N ASP A 360 -7.29 21.01 -2.71
CA ASP A 360 -6.83 20.94 -1.32
C ASP A 360 -7.56 19.88 -0.47
N THR A 361 -7.88 18.73 -1.08
CA THR A 361 -8.49 17.60 -0.39
C THR A 361 -7.40 16.57 -0.05
N PRO A 362 -7.00 16.43 1.22
CA PRO A 362 -6.00 15.44 1.59
C PRO A 362 -6.47 14.02 1.30
N PHE A 363 -5.54 13.13 0.94
CA PHE A 363 -5.88 11.76 0.60
C PHE A 363 -4.73 10.78 0.81
N ASN A 364 -5.10 9.51 0.90
CA ASN A 364 -4.18 8.38 0.90
C ASN A 364 -4.48 7.46 -0.28
N VAL A 365 -3.46 6.75 -0.75
CA VAL A 365 -3.59 5.71 -1.77
C VAL A 365 -3.04 4.40 -1.22
N LEU A 366 -3.74 3.30 -1.48
CA LEU A 366 -3.23 1.94 -1.30
C LEU A 366 -3.27 1.21 -2.64
N ILE A 367 -2.12 0.76 -3.11
CA ILE A 367 -1.96 -0.14 -4.25
C ILE A 367 -1.82 -1.56 -3.71
N SER A 368 -2.65 -2.47 -4.23
CA SER A 368 -2.79 -3.85 -3.79
C SER A 368 -2.95 -4.79 -4.99
N ASP A 369 -2.99 -6.10 -4.72
CA ASP A 369 -3.24 -7.14 -5.74
C ASP A 369 -2.27 -7.06 -6.93
N CYS A 370 -0.98 -6.95 -6.61
CA CYS A 370 0.12 -6.82 -7.60
C CYS A 370 -0.08 -5.62 -8.55
N GLY A 371 -0.57 -4.49 -8.03
CA GLY A 371 -0.80 -3.28 -8.84
C GLY A 371 -2.15 -3.26 -9.58
N ARG A 372 -2.99 -4.29 -9.44
CA ARG A 372 -4.26 -4.38 -10.17
C ARG A 372 -5.43 -3.68 -9.48
N ARG A 373 -5.31 -3.38 -8.19
CA ARG A 373 -6.37 -2.76 -7.39
C ARG A 373 -5.82 -1.60 -6.58
N ILE A 374 -6.41 -0.43 -6.75
CA ILE A 374 -6.01 0.81 -6.11
C ILE A 374 -7.18 1.37 -5.31
N PHE A 375 -6.93 1.69 -4.05
CA PHE A 375 -7.87 2.37 -3.18
C PHE A 375 -7.44 3.83 -3.02
N LEU A 376 -8.38 4.74 -3.16
CA LEU A 376 -8.19 6.17 -2.97
C LEU A 376 -9.09 6.64 -1.82
N PHE A 377 -8.49 7.20 -0.79
CA PHE A 377 -9.17 7.63 0.43
C PHE A 377 -9.02 9.14 0.63
N PRO A 378 -9.95 9.95 0.11
CA PRO A 378 -10.08 11.34 0.53
C PRO A 378 -10.36 11.40 2.04
N GLN A 379 -9.65 12.26 2.78
CA GLN A 379 -9.79 12.37 4.22
C GLN A 379 -9.72 13.82 4.72
N CYS A 380 -10.21 14.04 5.94
CA CYS A 380 -10.20 15.36 6.60
C CYS A 380 -9.82 15.29 8.08
N TYR A 381 -9.06 14.29 8.53
CA TYR A 381 -8.77 14.14 9.95
C TYR A 381 -7.96 15.32 10.52
N ALA A 382 -6.91 15.75 9.82
CA ALA A 382 -6.10 16.90 10.24
C ALA A 382 -6.91 18.21 10.32
N GLU A 383 -7.83 18.42 9.37
CA GLU A 383 -8.79 19.53 9.36
C GLU A 383 -9.68 19.48 10.61
N LYS A 384 -10.29 18.32 10.90
CA LYS A 384 -11.12 18.11 12.09
C LYS A 384 -10.34 18.30 13.39
N GLN A 385 -9.08 17.86 13.45
CA GLN A 385 -8.22 18.09 14.61
C GLN A 385 -7.99 19.59 14.85
N ALA A 386 -7.67 20.34 13.78
CA ALA A 386 -7.47 21.79 13.87
C ALA A 386 -8.74 22.55 14.28
N LEU A 387 -9.92 22.04 13.88
CA LEU A 387 -11.23 22.59 14.26
C LEU A 387 -11.73 22.12 15.64
N GLY A 388 -10.97 21.28 16.36
CA GLY A 388 -11.39 20.73 17.66
C GLY A 388 -12.60 19.80 17.58
N GLN A 389 -12.85 19.20 16.42
CA GLN A 389 -13.99 18.32 16.17
C GLN A 389 -13.71 16.84 16.50
N VAL A 390 -12.47 16.50 16.83
CA VAL A 390 -12.06 15.14 17.23
C VAL A 390 -12.10 15.04 18.76
N SER A 391 -12.67 13.95 19.28
CA SER A 391 -12.77 13.73 20.72
C SER A 391 -11.39 13.61 21.39
N GLN A 392 -11.29 14.07 22.64
CA GLN A 392 -10.05 13.97 23.42
C GLN A 392 -9.58 12.50 23.59
N GLU A 393 -10.53 11.56 23.75
CA GLU A 393 -10.26 10.12 23.81
C GLU A 393 -9.41 9.66 22.61
N LEU A 394 -9.78 10.07 21.39
CA LEU A 394 -9.08 9.69 20.17
C LEU A 394 -7.76 10.44 20.01
N LEU A 395 -7.71 11.73 20.36
CA LEU A 395 -6.47 12.51 20.36
C LEU A 395 -5.40 11.91 21.29
N ASP A 396 -5.81 11.40 22.46
CA ASP A 396 -4.93 10.80 23.45
C ASP A 396 -4.27 9.50 22.95
N THR A 397 -4.88 8.80 21.98
CA THR A 397 -4.29 7.62 21.33
C THR A 397 -3.08 8.01 20.48
N GLN A 398 -3.05 9.26 20.02
CA GLN A 398 -2.07 9.82 19.09
C GLN A 398 -1.97 9.03 17.78
N VAL A 399 -2.95 8.21 17.41
CA VAL A 399 -2.93 7.51 16.13
C VAL A 399 -3.11 8.54 15.02
N ASN A 400 -2.23 8.47 14.03
CA ASN A 400 -2.27 9.30 12.83
C ASN A 400 -2.71 8.41 11.68
N PRO A 401 -3.97 8.51 11.21
CA PRO A 401 -4.52 7.60 10.23
C PRO A 401 -3.93 7.87 8.83
N ALA A 402 -2.78 7.29 8.54
CA ALA A 402 -2.16 7.33 7.23
C ALA A 402 -2.68 6.15 6.38
N ALA A 403 -2.06 5.91 5.21
CA ALA A 403 -2.50 4.87 4.28
C ALA A 403 -2.62 3.48 4.93
N TRP A 404 -1.74 3.14 5.87
CA TRP A 404 -1.74 1.83 6.53
C TRP A 404 -2.89 1.68 7.53
N GLU A 405 -3.09 2.66 8.40
CA GLU A 405 -4.17 2.64 9.40
C GLU A 405 -5.54 2.71 8.72
N ILE A 406 -5.71 3.59 7.73
CA ILE A 406 -6.96 3.71 6.96
C ILE A 406 -7.26 2.42 6.19
N SER A 407 -6.25 1.65 5.81
CA SER A 407 -6.45 0.34 5.16
C SER A 407 -6.74 -0.78 6.16
N GLY A 408 -6.55 -0.51 7.45
CA GLY A 408 -6.89 -1.39 8.57
C GLY A 408 -5.70 -2.07 9.25
N HIS A 409 -4.48 -1.58 9.03
CA HIS A 409 -3.29 -1.92 9.84
C HIS A 409 -3.06 -0.81 10.88
N MET A 410 -3.62 -1.01 12.08
CA MET A 410 -3.61 -0.08 13.20
C MET A 410 -2.27 -0.10 13.92
N VAL A 411 -1.43 0.91 13.68
CA VAL A 411 -0.17 1.11 14.41
C VAL A 411 -0.44 1.85 15.72
N LEU A 412 -0.52 1.09 16.82
CA LEU A 412 -0.86 1.57 18.15
C LEU A 412 0.40 1.93 18.94
N LYS A 413 0.33 3.03 19.68
CA LYS A 413 1.49 3.63 20.36
C LYS A 413 1.58 3.31 21.85
N ARG A 414 0.49 2.80 22.45
CA ARG A 414 0.38 2.52 23.88
C ARG A 414 -0.06 1.07 24.06
N LYS A 415 0.59 0.35 24.98
CA LYS A 415 0.22 -1.02 25.33
C LYS A 415 -1.26 -1.18 25.72
N LYS A 416 -1.80 -0.22 26.49
CA LYS A 416 -3.22 -0.19 26.86
C LYS A 416 -4.15 -0.22 25.63
N ASP A 417 -3.87 0.61 24.63
CA ASP A 417 -4.70 0.67 23.41
C ASP A 417 -4.60 -0.63 22.61
N PHE A 418 -3.41 -1.23 22.57
CA PHE A 418 -3.20 -2.51 21.91
C PHE A 418 -3.94 -3.65 22.61
N GLU A 419 -3.82 -3.77 23.93
CA GLU A 419 -4.50 -4.81 24.71
C GLU A 419 -6.03 -4.69 24.57
N GLN A 420 -6.55 -3.47 24.61
CA GLN A 420 -7.98 -3.16 24.52
C GLN A 420 -8.50 -2.97 23.09
N ALA A 421 -7.65 -3.18 22.07
CA ALA A 421 -8.01 -2.96 20.68
C ALA A 421 -9.21 -3.82 20.27
N SER A 422 -10.22 -3.17 19.71
CA SER A 422 -11.46 -3.77 19.22
C SER A 422 -11.82 -3.21 17.85
N GLU A 423 -12.66 -3.93 17.09
CA GLU A 423 -13.14 -3.41 15.80
C GLU A 423 -13.96 -2.13 15.98
N ASP A 424 -14.77 -2.04 17.04
CA ASP A 424 -15.54 -0.82 17.34
C ASP A 424 -14.63 0.38 17.57
N TYR A 425 -13.52 0.20 18.29
CA TYR A 425 -12.52 1.25 18.45
C TYR A 425 -11.90 1.66 17.10
N ALA A 426 -11.42 0.70 16.32
CA ALA A 426 -10.82 0.98 15.01
C ALA A 426 -11.82 1.68 14.07
N TRP A 427 -13.07 1.21 14.06
CA TRP A 427 -14.14 1.78 13.27
C TRP A 427 -14.44 3.23 13.66
N ARG A 428 -14.61 3.51 14.97
CA ARG A 428 -14.84 4.87 15.47
C ARG A 428 -13.71 5.82 15.07
N LEU A 429 -12.46 5.41 15.29
CA LEU A 429 -11.28 6.22 14.94
C LEU A 429 -11.24 6.51 13.43
N LEU A 430 -11.42 5.50 12.59
CA LEU A 430 -11.34 5.66 11.14
C LEU A 430 -12.55 6.42 10.58
N ALA A 431 -13.73 6.31 11.18
CA ALA A 431 -14.90 7.10 10.78
C ALA A 431 -14.66 8.61 10.93
N GLU A 432 -13.85 9.03 11.91
CA GLU A 432 -13.45 10.44 12.05
C GLU A 432 -12.58 10.93 10.89
N VAL A 433 -11.90 10.03 10.20
CA VAL A 433 -11.03 10.37 9.08
C VAL A 433 -11.83 10.68 7.82
N SER A 434 -12.98 10.02 7.68
CA SER A 434 -13.81 10.09 6.49
C SER A 434 -14.38 11.49 6.24
N LEU A 435 -14.45 11.85 4.95
CA LEU A 435 -15.29 12.95 4.51
C LEU A 435 -16.76 12.72 4.87
N SER A 436 -17.50 13.82 5.00
CA SER A 436 -18.96 13.78 5.03
C SER A 436 -19.50 13.18 3.72
N GLU A 437 -20.72 12.66 3.76
CA GLU A 437 -21.33 12.06 2.57
C GLU A 437 -21.44 13.06 1.41
N ALA A 438 -21.87 14.29 1.67
CA ALA A 438 -21.98 15.34 0.67
C ALA A 438 -20.63 15.65 -0.01
N ARG A 439 -19.57 15.89 0.78
CA ARG A 439 -18.21 16.14 0.25
C ARG A 439 -17.69 14.93 -0.52
N PHE A 440 -17.94 13.71 -0.04
CA PHE A 440 -17.52 12.50 -0.74
C PHE A 440 -18.24 12.33 -2.09
N GLU A 441 -19.53 12.64 -2.17
CA GLU A 441 -20.28 12.59 -3.44
C GLU A 441 -19.77 13.62 -4.47
N GLU A 442 -19.28 14.78 -4.04
CA GLU A 442 -18.60 15.74 -4.92
C GLU A 442 -17.31 15.15 -5.49
N VAL A 443 -16.47 14.54 -4.63
CA VAL A 443 -15.26 13.83 -5.05
C VAL A 443 -15.58 12.72 -6.04
N VAL A 444 -16.60 11.90 -5.76
CA VAL A 444 -17.05 10.84 -6.65
C VAL A 444 -17.39 11.41 -8.02
N LYS A 445 -18.20 12.47 -8.10
CA LYS A 445 -18.62 13.08 -9.38
C LYS A 445 -17.42 13.58 -10.17
N ALA A 446 -16.47 14.25 -9.51
CA ALA A 446 -15.25 14.72 -10.14
C ALA A 446 -14.39 13.56 -10.68
N CYS A 447 -14.18 12.53 -9.86
CA CYS A 447 -13.41 11.35 -10.26
C CYS A 447 -14.11 10.57 -11.38
N MET A 448 -15.44 10.47 -11.39
CA MET A 448 -16.22 9.87 -12.48
C MET A 448 -16.00 10.62 -13.79
N HIS A 449 -16.04 11.95 -13.76
CA HIS A 449 -15.84 12.78 -14.94
C HIS A 449 -14.47 12.53 -15.56
N VAL A 450 -13.43 12.52 -14.73
CA VAL A 450 -12.05 12.19 -15.13
C VAL A 450 -11.94 10.77 -15.70
N CYS A 451 -12.58 9.77 -15.07
CA CYS A 451 -12.57 8.38 -15.54
C CYS A 451 -13.27 8.22 -16.90
N GLY A 452 -14.35 8.95 -17.15
CA GLY A 452 -15.08 8.92 -18.42
C GLY A 452 -14.33 9.63 -19.56
N HIS A 453 -13.61 10.72 -19.27
CA HIS A 453 -12.83 11.45 -20.28
C HIS A 453 -11.55 10.72 -20.72
N ALA A 454 -11.15 9.66 -20.02
CA ALA A 454 -10.01 8.80 -20.41
C ALA A 454 -10.12 8.27 -21.84
N MET A 455 -11.36 8.05 -22.31
CA MET A 455 -11.67 7.56 -23.65
C MET A 455 -11.41 8.60 -24.75
N GLY A 456 -11.80 9.87 -24.54
CA GLY A 456 -11.76 10.89 -25.59
C GLY A 456 -10.35 11.39 -25.95
N LEU A 457 -9.42 11.34 -24.99
CA LEU A 457 -8.02 11.71 -25.25
C LEU A 457 -7.24 10.57 -25.90
N ALA A 458 -7.47 9.32 -25.49
CA ALA A 458 -6.82 8.16 -26.09
C ALA A 458 -7.20 7.97 -27.56
N GLU A 459 -8.48 8.16 -27.92
CA GLU A 459 -8.92 8.13 -29.33
C GLU A 459 -8.30 9.30 -30.13
N SER A 460 -8.16 10.49 -29.53
CA SER A 460 -7.53 11.63 -30.21
C SER A 460 -6.03 11.46 -30.44
N GLU A 461 -5.31 10.82 -29.51
CA GLU A 461 -3.88 10.53 -29.64
C GLU A 461 -3.62 9.38 -30.62
N GLU A 462 -4.47 8.34 -30.65
CA GLU A 462 -4.41 7.28 -31.66
C GLU A 462 -4.69 7.82 -33.07
N ILE A 463 -5.72 8.68 -33.23
CA ILE A 463 -6.03 9.31 -34.53
C ILE A 463 -4.86 10.20 -34.99
N ALA A 464 -4.27 11.00 -34.09
CA ALA A 464 -3.13 11.84 -34.41
C ALA A 464 -1.85 11.03 -34.74
N ALA A 465 -1.68 9.85 -34.15
CA ALA A 465 -0.56 8.94 -34.46
C ALA A 465 -0.74 8.21 -35.80
N VAL A 466 -1.98 7.84 -36.15
CA VAL A 466 -2.32 7.26 -37.46
C VAL A 466 -2.15 8.28 -38.58
N GLU A 467 -2.63 9.52 -38.40
CA GLU A 467 -2.45 10.60 -39.39
C GLU A 467 -0.97 10.93 -39.65
N LYS A 468 -0.12 10.89 -38.62
CA LYS A 468 1.34 11.09 -38.77
C LYS A 468 2.03 9.94 -39.52
N ASN A 469 1.52 8.72 -39.45
CA ASN A 469 2.06 7.58 -40.19
C ASN A 469 1.60 7.60 -41.66
N ASP A 470 0.36 8.01 -41.94
CA ASP A 470 -0.13 8.17 -43.30
C ASP A 470 0.57 9.32 -44.05
N LEU A 471 0.95 10.40 -43.35
CA LEU A 471 1.76 11.50 -43.91
C LEU A 471 3.21 11.12 -44.23
N ARG A 472 3.73 9.99 -43.72
CA ARG A 472 5.07 9.48 -44.05
C ARG A 472 5.11 8.53 -45.25
N MET A 473 3.95 8.09 -45.75
CA MET A 473 3.84 7.17 -46.89
C MET A 473 3.62 7.88 -48.24
N ILE A 474 3.60 9.20 -48.27
CA ILE A 474 3.53 9.98 -49.51
C ILE A 474 4.89 10.65 -49.75
N SER A 475 5.85 9.88 -50.26
CA SER A 475 7.02 10.44 -50.95
C SER A 475 6.65 10.74 -52.40
N PRO A 476 6.98 11.92 -52.96
CA PRO A 476 6.73 12.20 -54.36
C PRO A 476 7.76 11.46 -55.22
N LEU A 477 7.26 10.57 -56.09
CA LEU A 477 8.00 10.10 -57.25
C LEU A 477 8.31 11.31 -58.16
N HIS A 478 9.59 11.60 -58.35
CA HIS A 478 10.15 12.27 -59.53
C HIS A 478 11.32 11.44 -60.02
#